data_AF-F8H5J1-F1
#
_entry.id   AF-F8H5J1-F1
#
_cell.length_a   1.000
_cell.length_b   1.000
_cell.length_c   1.000
_cell.angle_alpha   90.00
_cell.angle_beta   90.00
_cell.angle_gamma   90.00
#
_symmetry.space_group_name_H-M   'P 1'
#
loop_
_entity.id
_entity.type
_entity.pdbx_description
1 polymer ?
#
loop_
_entity_poly.entity_id
_entity_poly.type
_entity_poly.pdbx_seq_one_letter_code
_entity_poly.pdbx_strand_id
1 'polypeptide(L)'
;MPDDFRFCAKFPREISQAENLHAALDTAHSFRRLLQPLGRRVTPFWLQLPASVGPARLAELVAFIEGFAAPLAIEVRHPAFFDKGEGERALNRLLRDRGVERICLDSRALFSCQSRDPAVLHAQSKKPRLPVRPVAFSDSPQLRFVGHPQLETNDPFLAPWLDKVAGWIEAGKTPHVYLHTPDNHRAPELAMRFHQLLSERLPGMPALAAVRQAPQLSLLD
;
A
#
# COMPACT_ATOMS: atom_id res chain seq x y z
N MET A 1 15.03 16.61 4.29
CA MET A 1 13.69 16.35 3.70
C MET A 1 12.68 17.30 4.31
N PRO A 2 11.70 17.79 3.54
CA PRO A 2 10.61 18.62 4.04
C PRO A 2 9.90 18.00 5.27
N ASP A 3 9.28 18.85 6.08
CA ASP A 3 8.59 18.46 7.33
C ASP A 3 7.27 17.72 7.09
N ASP A 4 6.64 17.97 5.95
CA ASP A 4 5.42 17.35 5.44
C ASP A 4 5.69 16.04 4.67
N PHE A 5 6.96 15.72 4.38
CA PHE A 5 7.31 14.44 3.75
C PHE A 5 6.93 13.25 4.64
N ARG A 6 6.40 12.19 4.04
CA ARG A 6 5.96 10.97 4.74
C ARG A 6 6.56 9.72 4.12
N PHE A 7 6.95 8.78 4.97
CA PHE A 7 7.29 7.41 4.67
C PHE A 7 6.23 6.49 5.24
N CYS A 8 5.83 5.50 4.45
CA CYS A 8 5.11 4.33 4.96
C CYS A 8 6.09 3.17 5.04
N ALA A 9 6.57 2.89 6.26
CA ALA A 9 7.65 1.94 6.48
C ALA A 9 7.08 0.52 6.50
N LYS A 10 7.37 -0.24 5.44
CA LYS A 10 6.99 -1.65 5.38
C LYS A 10 7.81 -2.46 6.36
N PHE A 11 7.14 -3.27 7.18
CA PHE A 11 7.82 -4.20 8.07
C PHE A 11 8.68 -5.22 7.31
N PRO A 12 9.85 -5.57 7.85
CA PRO A 12 10.64 -6.72 7.41
C PRO A 12 9.87 -8.04 7.35
N ARG A 13 10.42 -9.02 6.64
CA ARG A 13 9.76 -10.33 6.43
C ARG A 13 9.66 -11.12 7.73
N GLU A 14 10.64 -10.97 8.61
CA GLU A 14 10.73 -11.60 9.93
C GLU A 14 9.52 -11.24 10.80
N ILE A 15 8.92 -10.07 10.58
CA ILE A 15 7.69 -9.62 11.27
C ILE A 15 6.46 -10.00 10.44
N SER A 16 6.42 -9.59 9.17
CA SER A 16 5.21 -9.72 8.34
C SER A 16 4.86 -11.16 7.95
N GLN A 17 5.82 -12.08 8.00
CA GLN A 17 5.65 -13.51 7.70
C GLN A 17 5.90 -14.40 8.91
N ALA A 18 5.87 -13.84 10.12
CA ALA A 18 6.06 -14.61 11.34
C ALA A 18 5.02 -15.74 11.47
N GLU A 19 5.46 -16.88 11.97
CA GLU A 19 4.58 -18.02 12.30
C GLU A 19 3.52 -17.62 13.32
N ASN A 20 3.85 -16.69 14.22
CA ASN A 20 2.95 -16.07 15.18
C ASN A 20 3.18 -14.55 15.20
N LEU A 21 2.16 -13.76 14.88
CA LEU A 21 2.30 -12.28 14.85
C LEU A 21 2.52 -11.70 16.24
N HIS A 22 1.93 -12.28 17.28
CA HIS A 22 2.11 -11.81 18.65
C HIS A 22 3.59 -11.92 19.08
N ALA A 23 4.25 -13.03 18.74
CA ALA A 23 5.68 -13.22 19.01
C ALA A 23 6.59 -12.25 18.23
N ALA A 24 6.10 -11.68 17.13
CA ALA A 24 6.86 -10.72 16.33
C ALA A 24 6.82 -9.27 16.87
N LEU A 25 6.06 -9.00 17.94
CA LEU A 25 5.91 -7.66 18.51
C LEU A 25 7.24 -7.05 18.96
N ASP A 26 8.10 -7.81 19.65
CA ASP A 26 9.40 -7.30 20.11
C ASP A 26 10.31 -6.90 18.94
N THR A 27 10.29 -7.69 17.87
CA THR A 27 11.00 -7.38 16.63
C THR A 27 10.41 -6.14 15.95
N ALA A 28 9.07 -6.00 15.94
CA ALA A 28 8.40 -4.81 15.42
C ALA A 28 8.75 -3.55 16.22
N HIS A 29 8.81 -3.63 17.55
CA HIS A 29 9.26 -2.53 18.41
C HIS A 29 10.72 -2.16 18.15
N SER A 30 11.58 -3.16 17.92
CA SER A 30 12.98 -2.94 17.54
C SER A 30 13.10 -2.22 16.20
N PHE A 31 12.32 -2.63 15.20
CA PHE A 31 12.25 -1.95 13.90
C PHE A 31 11.74 -0.51 14.02
N ARG A 32 10.73 -0.26 14.86
CA ARG A 32 10.27 1.10 15.15
C ARG A 32 11.37 1.96 15.79
N ARG A 33 12.12 1.41 16.76
CA ARG A 33 13.25 2.12 17.39
C ARG A 33 14.32 2.49 16.37
N LEU A 34 14.66 1.58 15.45
CA LEU A 34 15.60 1.83 14.36
C LEU A 34 15.18 3.05 13.51
N LEU A 35 13.88 3.21 13.26
CA LEU A 35 13.35 4.31 12.45
C LEU A 35 13.03 5.60 13.24
N GLN A 36 13.26 5.63 14.57
CA GLN A 36 13.00 6.82 15.38
C GLN A 36 13.68 8.11 14.88
N PRO A 37 14.91 8.09 14.32
CA PRO A 37 15.54 9.31 13.79
C PRO A 37 14.75 10.00 12.67
N LEU A 38 13.87 9.26 11.95
CA LEU A 38 12.98 9.84 10.93
C LEU A 38 11.74 10.53 11.54
N GLY A 39 11.48 10.31 12.83
CA GLY A 39 10.44 10.97 13.62
C GLY A 39 9.04 10.82 13.03
N ARG A 40 8.27 11.91 13.06
CA ARG A 40 6.87 11.97 12.56
C ARG A 40 6.71 11.67 11.06
N ARG A 41 7.80 11.57 10.31
CA ARG A 41 7.75 11.26 8.88
C ARG A 41 7.41 9.79 8.63
N VAL A 42 7.71 8.88 9.55
CA VAL A 42 7.36 7.46 9.41
C VAL A 42 5.96 7.24 9.96
N THR A 43 4.97 7.26 9.07
CA THR A 43 3.60 6.92 9.42
C THR A 43 2.77 6.62 8.16
N PRO A 44 1.93 5.58 8.20
CA PRO A 44 1.92 4.49 9.18
C PRO A 44 3.04 3.46 8.92
N PHE A 45 3.17 2.51 9.83
CA PHE A 45 3.93 1.28 9.58
C PHE A 45 3.05 0.30 8.79
N TRP A 46 3.61 -0.28 7.72
CA TRP A 46 2.89 -1.16 6.83
C TRP A 46 3.17 -2.63 7.14
N LEU A 47 2.14 -3.32 7.63
CA LEU A 47 2.14 -4.76 7.81
C LEU A 47 1.49 -5.46 6.61
N GLN A 48 2.31 -6.07 5.77
CA GLN A 48 1.87 -6.77 4.55
C GLN A 48 1.80 -8.27 4.78
N LEU A 49 0.64 -8.78 5.18
CA LEU A 49 0.44 -10.17 5.56
C LEU A 49 0.42 -11.12 4.35
N PRO A 50 1.04 -12.31 4.43
CA PRO A 50 1.01 -13.30 3.36
C PRO A 50 -0.37 -13.98 3.25
N ALA A 51 -0.58 -14.74 2.17
CA ALA A 51 -1.83 -15.46 1.94
C ALA A 51 -2.09 -16.59 2.94
N SER A 52 -1.09 -16.99 3.75
CA SER A 52 -1.23 -17.96 4.84
C SER A 52 -1.89 -17.37 6.09
N VAL A 53 -1.96 -16.05 6.23
CA VAL A 53 -2.64 -15.39 7.35
C VAL A 53 -4.10 -15.18 6.95
N GLY A 54 -4.95 -16.13 7.34
CA GLY A 54 -6.40 -16.09 7.09
C GLY A 54 -7.23 -15.72 8.32
N PRO A 55 -8.57 -15.80 8.23
CA PRO A 55 -9.49 -15.45 9.32
C PRO A 55 -9.23 -16.18 10.65
N ALA A 56 -8.75 -17.43 10.59
CA ALA A 56 -8.42 -18.20 11.79
C ALA A 56 -7.32 -17.56 12.67
N ARG A 57 -6.47 -16.71 12.06
CA ARG A 57 -5.37 -16.02 12.73
C ARG A 57 -5.70 -14.56 13.08
N LEU A 58 -6.97 -14.15 12.99
CA LEU A 58 -7.38 -12.77 13.25
C LEU A 58 -7.08 -12.34 14.69
N ALA A 59 -7.16 -13.25 15.66
CA ALA A 59 -6.80 -12.99 17.06
C ALA A 59 -5.33 -12.56 17.22
N GLU A 60 -4.41 -13.15 16.46
CA GLU A 60 -3.00 -12.74 16.46
C GLU A 60 -2.83 -11.33 15.90
N LEU A 61 -3.60 -10.98 14.85
CA LEU A 61 -3.60 -9.63 14.29
C LEU A 61 -4.16 -8.61 15.28
N VAL A 62 -5.20 -8.95 16.05
CA VAL A 62 -5.72 -8.11 17.14
C VAL A 62 -4.61 -7.83 18.15
N ALA A 63 -3.95 -8.88 18.65
CA ALA A 63 -2.87 -8.74 19.61
C ALA A 63 -1.71 -7.89 19.07
N PHE A 64 -1.37 -8.03 17.78
CA PHE A 64 -0.34 -7.21 17.15
C PHE A 64 -0.74 -5.72 17.09
N ILE A 65 -1.98 -5.44 16.67
CA ILE A 65 -2.50 -4.06 16.58
C ILE A 65 -2.54 -3.41 17.97
N GLU A 66 -2.93 -4.15 19.00
CA GLU A 66 -2.99 -3.64 20.38
C GLU A 66 -1.62 -3.43 21.00
N GLY A 67 -0.67 -4.34 20.73
CA GLY A 67 0.68 -4.25 21.25
C GLY A 67 1.54 -3.18 20.57
N PHE A 68 1.27 -2.86 19.29
CA PHE A 68 2.11 -1.94 18.53
C PHE A 68 1.66 -0.47 18.65
N ALA A 69 2.31 0.28 19.54
CA ALA A 69 1.97 1.67 19.86
C ALA A 69 2.35 2.73 18.80
N ALA A 70 2.06 2.50 17.51
CA ALA A 70 2.18 3.48 16.43
C ALA A 70 1.14 3.19 15.31
N PRO A 71 0.82 4.19 14.46
CA PRO A 71 -0.14 3.98 13.37
C PRO A 71 0.26 2.83 12.46
N LEU A 72 -0.72 1.98 12.13
CA LEU A 72 -0.57 0.82 11.27
C LEU A 72 -1.43 0.95 10.00
N ALA A 73 -0.95 0.33 8.93
CA ALA A 73 -1.73 0.05 7.74
C ALA A 73 -1.49 -1.41 7.32
N ILE A 74 -2.58 -2.15 7.08
CA ILE A 74 -2.56 -3.60 6.86
C ILE A 74 -2.89 -3.91 5.40
N GLU A 75 -2.00 -4.61 4.71
CA GLU A 75 -2.30 -5.26 3.42
C GLU A 75 -2.52 -6.76 3.68
N VAL A 76 -3.73 -7.28 3.43
CA VAL A 76 -4.02 -8.72 3.52
C VAL A 76 -3.99 -9.38 2.15
N ARG A 77 -3.62 -10.67 2.10
CA ARG A 77 -3.51 -11.43 0.84
C ARG A 77 -4.29 -12.75 0.83
N HIS A 78 -4.97 -13.10 1.92
CA HIS A 78 -5.75 -14.32 1.99
C HIS A 78 -7.12 -14.15 1.30
N PRO A 79 -7.52 -15.02 0.35
CA PRO A 79 -8.78 -14.87 -0.41
C PRO A 79 -10.05 -14.73 0.44
N ALA A 80 -10.15 -15.42 1.58
CA ALA A 80 -11.29 -15.30 2.51
C ALA A 80 -11.48 -13.91 3.15
N PHE A 81 -10.58 -12.94 2.89
CA PHE A 81 -10.80 -11.53 3.23
C PHE A 81 -11.38 -10.71 2.07
N PHE A 82 -11.78 -11.36 0.98
CA PHE A 82 -12.28 -10.75 -0.25
C PHE A 82 -13.52 -11.46 -0.84
N ASP A 83 -14.10 -12.40 -0.12
CA ASP A 83 -15.25 -13.20 -0.55
C ASP A 83 -16.61 -12.67 -0.03
N LYS A 84 -16.61 -11.52 0.65
CA LYS A 84 -17.76 -10.93 1.35
C LYS A 84 -18.32 -11.82 2.46
N GLY A 85 -17.57 -12.82 2.94
CA GLY A 85 -17.93 -13.70 4.06
C GLY A 85 -17.65 -13.10 5.44
N GLU A 86 -17.82 -13.91 6.49
CA GLU A 86 -17.56 -13.47 7.88
C GLU A 86 -16.11 -13.05 8.11
N GLY A 87 -15.14 -13.73 7.47
CA GLY A 87 -13.72 -13.37 7.60
C GLY A 87 -13.43 -11.94 7.13
N GLU A 88 -13.92 -11.57 5.94
CA GLU A 88 -13.84 -10.20 5.44
C GLU A 88 -14.56 -9.20 6.35
N ARG A 89 -15.78 -9.52 6.79
CA ARG A 89 -16.55 -8.65 7.70
C ARG A 89 -15.82 -8.43 9.02
N ALA A 90 -15.29 -9.48 9.64
CA ALA A 90 -14.57 -9.42 10.90
C ALA A 90 -13.30 -8.58 10.78
N LEU A 91 -12.52 -8.76 9.71
CA LEU A 91 -11.35 -7.92 9.42
C LEU A 91 -11.75 -6.44 9.27
N ASN A 92 -12.76 -6.14 8.46
CA ASN A 92 -13.19 -4.77 8.23
C ASN A 92 -13.69 -4.09 9.49
N ARG A 93 -14.42 -4.82 10.36
CA ARG A 93 -14.82 -4.30 11.69
C ARG A 93 -13.59 -4.01 12.53
N LEU A 94 -12.68 -4.97 12.70
CA LEU A 94 -11.46 -4.79 13.48
C LEU A 94 -10.67 -3.56 13.04
N LEU A 95 -10.38 -3.44 11.76
CA LEU A 95 -9.54 -2.36 11.23
C LEU A 95 -10.22 -0.99 11.42
N ARG A 96 -11.52 -0.88 11.09
CA ARG A 96 -12.29 0.35 11.27
C ARG A 96 -12.40 0.74 12.75
N ASP A 97 -12.74 -0.19 13.62
CA ASP A 97 -12.98 0.08 15.04
C ASP A 97 -11.68 0.48 15.77
N ARG A 98 -10.52 0.14 15.20
CA ARG A 98 -9.18 0.53 15.69
C ARG A 98 -8.54 1.67 14.92
N GLY A 99 -9.22 2.26 13.93
CA GLY A 99 -8.66 3.31 13.07
C GLY A 99 -7.43 2.88 12.28
N VAL A 100 -7.28 1.58 12.02
CA VAL A 100 -6.16 1.00 11.26
C VAL A 100 -6.55 0.94 9.79
N GLU A 101 -5.69 1.44 8.90
CA GLU A 101 -6.02 1.47 7.48
C GLU A 101 -5.91 0.08 6.84
N ARG A 102 -6.81 -0.21 5.89
CA ARG A 102 -6.69 -1.36 4.99
C ARG A 102 -6.08 -0.91 3.67
N ILE A 103 -4.84 -1.28 3.43
CA ILE A 103 -4.17 -0.99 2.16
C ILE A 103 -4.86 -1.78 1.05
N CYS A 104 -5.37 -1.07 0.06
CA CYS A 104 -5.95 -1.69 -1.11
C CYS A 104 -4.88 -1.93 -2.17
N LEU A 105 -4.55 -3.19 -2.41
CA LEU A 105 -3.77 -3.59 -3.57
C LEU A 105 -4.66 -3.68 -4.82
N ASP A 106 -4.28 -2.98 -5.88
CA ASP A 106 -4.82 -3.20 -7.22
C ASP A 106 -3.70 -3.62 -8.17
N SER A 107 -3.79 -4.85 -8.67
CA SER A 107 -2.87 -5.40 -9.66
C SER A 107 -3.57 -5.78 -10.96
N ARG A 108 -4.78 -5.28 -11.22
CA ARG A 108 -5.56 -5.60 -12.43
C ARG A 108 -4.81 -5.22 -13.70
N ALA A 109 -4.14 -4.06 -13.72
CA ALA A 109 -3.31 -3.60 -14.84
C ALA A 109 -2.07 -4.49 -15.08
N LEU A 110 -1.40 -4.94 -14.01
CA LEU A 110 -0.33 -5.93 -14.14
C LEU A 110 -0.83 -7.24 -14.78
N PHE A 111 -1.98 -7.74 -14.35
CA PHE A 111 -2.54 -9.01 -14.84
C PHE A 111 -3.25 -8.91 -16.19
N SER A 112 -3.46 -7.70 -16.73
CA SER A 112 -3.89 -7.53 -18.12
C SER A 112 -2.72 -7.65 -19.11
N CYS A 113 -1.47 -7.58 -18.64
CA CYS A 113 -0.29 -7.76 -19.48
C CYS A 113 -0.12 -9.23 -19.87
N GLN A 114 -0.09 -9.52 -21.17
CA GLN A 114 0.15 -10.86 -21.72
C GLN A 114 1.61 -11.09 -22.13
N SER A 115 2.48 -10.09 -21.94
CA SER A 115 3.90 -10.20 -22.26
C SER A 115 4.58 -11.33 -21.47
N ARG A 116 5.53 -12.00 -22.10
CA ARG A 116 6.39 -13.03 -21.48
C ARG A 116 7.74 -12.47 -21.01
N ASP A 117 7.89 -11.15 -20.97
CA ASP A 117 9.06 -10.51 -20.40
C ASP A 117 9.33 -11.03 -18.97
N PRO A 118 10.58 -11.42 -18.63
CA PRO A 118 10.94 -11.90 -17.30
C PRO A 118 10.48 -10.99 -16.15
N ALA A 119 10.51 -9.67 -16.31
CA ALA A 119 10.08 -8.73 -15.28
C ALA A 119 8.57 -8.81 -15.04
N VAL A 120 7.78 -8.93 -16.11
CA VAL A 120 6.32 -9.09 -16.04
C VAL A 120 5.95 -10.42 -15.38
N LEU A 121 6.56 -11.53 -15.84
CA LEU A 121 6.33 -12.85 -15.27
C LEU A 121 6.72 -12.91 -13.79
N HIS A 122 7.87 -12.33 -13.44
CA HIS A 122 8.31 -12.25 -12.06
C HIS A 122 7.30 -11.48 -11.20
N ALA A 123 6.88 -10.29 -11.64
CA ALA A 123 5.89 -9.50 -10.92
C ALA A 123 4.56 -10.25 -10.75
N GLN A 124 4.03 -10.85 -11.81
CA GLN A 124 2.79 -11.64 -11.78
C GLN A 124 2.87 -12.84 -10.83
N SER A 125 4.02 -13.52 -10.76
CA SER A 125 4.23 -14.65 -9.83
C SER A 125 4.22 -14.23 -8.34
N LYS A 126 4.54 -12.97 -8.04
CA LYS A 126 4.69 -12.46 -6.66
C LYS A 126 3.47 -11.68 -6.16
N LYS A 127 2.63 -11.16 -7.05
CA LYS A 127 1.43 -10.39 -6.68
C LYS A 127 0.20 -11.30 -6.63
N PRO A 128 -0.67 -11.19 -5.61
CA PRO A 128 -1.91 -11.93 -5.61
C PRO A 128 -2.92 -11.29 -6.59
N ARG A 129 -3.80 -12.09 -7.18
CA ARG A 129 -4.92 -11.62 -8.00
C ARG A 129 -6.19 -11.59 -7.16
N LEU A 130 -6.39 -10.50 -6.42
CA LEU A 130 -7.49 -10.35 -5.46
C LEU A 130 -8.45 -9.23 -5.86
N PRO A 131 -9.74 -9.30 -5.47
CA PRO A 131 -10.68 -8.21 -5.63
C PRO A 131 -10.21 -6.91 -4.96
N VAL A 132 -10.48 -5.78 -5.62
CA VAL A 132 -10.22 -4.45 -5.06
C VAL A 132 -11.24 -4.11 -3.96
N ARG A 133 -10.78 -3.43 -2.89
CA ARG A 133 -11.59 -2.94 -1.76
C ARG A 133 -11.22 -1.49 -1.43
N PRO A 134 -11.86 -0.51 -2.08
CA PRO A 134 -11.51 0.90 -1.95
C PRO A 134 -12.16 1.52 -0.70
N VAL A 135 -11.75 1.03 0.47
CA VAL A 135 -12.23 1.50 1.79
C VAL A 135 -11.34 2.61 2.34
N ALA A 136 -11.86 3.38 3.28
CA ALA A 136 -11.09 4.32 4.09
C ALA A 136 -11.46 4.09 5.56
N PHE A 137 -10.61 3.37 6.28
CA PHE A 137 -10.82 3.09 7.70
C PHE A 137 -10.09 4.08 8.62
N SER A 138 -9.23 4.92 8.05
CA SER A 138 -8.54 6.03 8.70
C SER A 138 -8.77 7.35 7.95
N ASP A 139 -8.09 8.40 8.41
CA ASP A 139 -8.02 9.69 7.70
C ASP A 139 -6.96 9.72 6.59
N SER A 140 -6.19 8.64 6.44
CA SER A 140 -5.17 8.49 5.41
C SER A 140 -5.34 7.19 4.62
N PRO A 141 -6.41 7.05 3.81
CA PRO A 141 -6.65 5.85 3.03
C PRO A 141 -5.51 5.54 2.08
N GLN A 142 -5.21 4.25 1.86
CA GLN A 142 -4.03 3.83 1.12
C GLN A 142 -4.35 2.96 -0.08
N LEU A 143 -3.81 3.36 -1.22
CA LEU A 143 -3.82 2.61 -2.48
C LEU A 143 -2.41 2.14 -2.80
N ARG A 144 -2.27 0.86 -3.11
CA ARG A 144 -1.10 0.30 -3.79
C ARG A 144 -1.50 -0.19 -5.16
N PHE A 145 -1.12 0.53 -6.20
CA PHE A 145 -1.42 0.19 -7.58
C PHE A 145 -0.18 -0.41 -8.25
N VAL A 146 -0.32 -1.60 -8.83
CA VAL A 146 0.72 -2.28 -9.61
C VAL A 146 0.30 -2.28 -11.06
N GLY A 147 0.94 -1.38 -11.80
CA GLY A 147 0.62 -1.04 -13.17
C GLY A 147 1.15 -2.01 -14.23
N HIS A 148 0.66 -1.78 -15.43
CA HIS A 148 1.17 -2.30 -16.69
C HIS A 148 2.50 -1.60 -17.07
N PRO A 149 3.45 -2.28 -17.74
CA PRO A 149 4.73 -1.68 -18.15
C PRO A 149 4.56 -0.53 -19.17
N GLN A 150 3.51 -0.56 -19.99
CA GLN A 150 3.10 0.56 -20.84
C GLN A 150 2.23 1.53 -20.05
N LEU A 151 2.65 2.80 -19.94
CA LEU A 151 2.02 3.81 -19.08
C LEU A 151 0.55 4.04 -19.42
N GLU A 152 0.22 4.28 -20.68
CA GLU A 152 -1.11 4.66 -21.14
C GLU A 152 -2.12 3.51 -20.98
N THR A 153 -1.64 2.26 -20.99
CA THR A 153 -2.47 1.08 -20.70
C THR A 153 -2.99 1.07 -19.26
N ASN A 154 -2.41 1.88 -18.36
CA ASN A 154 -2.88 2.01 -16.99
C ASN A 154 -4.15 2.87 -16.87
N ASP A 155 -4.44 3.77 -17.81
CA ASP A 155 -5.49 4.78 -17.65
C ASP A 155 -6.88 4.21 -17.34
N PRO A 156 -7.35 3.15 -18.04
CA PRO A 156 -8.66 2.58 -17.72
C PRO A 156 -8.73 2.00 -16.31
N PHE A 157 -7.59 1.56 -15.77
CA PHE A 157 -7.50 1.04 -14.40
C PHE A 157 -7.30 2.17 -13.37
N LEU A 158 -6.66 3.28 -13.75
CA LEU A 158 -6.49 4.46 -12.91
C LEU A 158 -7.78 5.28 -12.78
N ALA A 159 -8.59 5.39 -13.85
CA ALA A 159 -9.82 6.17 -13.87
C ALA A 159 -10.71 6.01 -12.61
N PRO A 160 -11.12 4.80 -12.20
CA PRO A 160 -11.93 4.64 -10.99
C PRO A 160 -11.18 5.02 -9.70
N TRP A 161 -9.85 4.92 -9.69
CA TRP A 161 -9.04 5.34 -8.54
C TRP A 161 -8.88 6.86 -8.47
N LEU A 162 -8.80 7.54 -9.61
CA LEU A 162 -8.74 8.99 -9.67
C LEU A 162 -10.01 9.59 -9.05
N ASP A 163 -11.18 9.12 -9.47
CA ASP A 163 -12.47 9.55 -8.90
C ASP A 163 -12.54 9.23 -7.39
N LYS A 164 -12.05 8.05 -6.99
CA LYS A 164 -12.07 7.63 -5.58
C LYS A 164 -11.14 8.47 -4.69
N VAL A 165 -9.92 8.73 -5.17
CA VAL A 165 -8.92 9.52 -4.46
C VAL A 165 -9.33 10.99 -4.39
N ALA A 166 -9.91 11.53 -5.47
CA ALA A 166 -10.50 12.86 -5.47
C ALA A 166 -11.60 12.97 -4.40
N GLY A 167 -12.55 12.03 -4.38
CA GLY A 167 -13.61 12.00 -3.39
C GLY A 167 -13.11 11.84 -1.94
N TRP A 168 -11.98 11.15 -1.72
CA TRP A 168 -11.35 11.11 -0.40
C TRP A 168 -10.77 12.47 0.01
N ILE A 169 -10.08 13.16 -0.91
CA ILE A 169 -9.50 14.49 -0.67
C ILE A 169 -10.61 15.52 -0.38
N GLU A 170 -11.68 15.52 -1.18
CA GLU A 170 -12.84 16.39 -0.98
C GLU A 170 -13.55 16.13 0.36
N ALA A 171 -13.54 14.87 0.83
CA ALA A 171 -14.02 14.50 2.16
C ALA A 171 -13.04 14.85 3.30
N GLY A 172 -11.98 15.62 3.03
CA GLY A 172 -11.00 16.08 4.02
C GLY A 172 -9.97 15.03 4.42
N LYS A 173 -9.84 13.93 3.68
CA LYS A 173 -8.84 12.87 3.95
C LYS A 173 -7.52 13.16 3.25
N THR A 174 -6.45 12.51 3.72
CA THR A 174 -5.10 12.62 3.17
C THR A 174 -4.66 11.27 2.59
N PRO A 175 -5.11 10.88 1.38
CA PRO A 175 -4.80 9.58 0.81
C PRO A 175 -3.31 9.42 0.48
N HIS A 176 -2.78 8.21 0.66
CA HIS A 176 -1.44 7.85 0.20
C HIS A 176 -1.54 6.85 -0.97
N VAL A 177 -0.92 7.19 -2.09
CA VAL A 177 -0.97 6.38 -3.32
C VAL A 177 0.44 5.88 -3.66
N TYR A 178 0.63 4.57 -3.64
CA TYR A 178 1.88 3.89 -3.98
C TYR A 178 1.77 3.26 -5.36
N LEU A 179 2.59 3.72 -6.31
CA LEU A 179 2.57 3.30 -7.70
C LEU A 179 3.81 2.45 -8.03
N HIS A 180 3.57 1.31 -8.67
CA HIS A 180 4.61 0.38 -9.09
C HIS A 180 4.42 -0.02 -10.55
N THR A 181 5.53 -0.34 -11.22
CA THR A 181 5.54 -1.10 -12.50
C THR A 181 6.22 -2.46 -12.25
N PRO A 182 6.15 -3.44 -13.18
CA PRO A 182 6.74 -4.76 -12.96
C PRO A 182 8.22 -4.73 -12.52
N ASP A 183 9.01 -3.83 -13.09
CA ASP A 183 10.43 -3.57 -12.81
C ASP A 183 10.67 -2.31 -11.94
N ASN A 184 9.61 -1.54 -11.64
CA ASN A 184 9.63 -0.20 -11.03
C ASN A 184 10.41 0.89 -11.79
N HIS A 185 10.95 0.65 -12.98
CA HIS A 185 11.69 1.67 -13.74
C HIS A 185 10.80 2.84 -14.12
N ARG A 186 9.56 2.55 -14.57
CA ARG A 186 8.58 3.57 -14.98
C ARG A 186 7.62 4.02 -13.87
N ALA A 187 7.90 3.64 -12.62
CA ALA A 187 7.05 4.01 -11.49
C ALA A 187 6.98 5.53 -11.25
N PRO A 188 8.08 6.31 -11.39
CA PRO A 188 8.02 7.77 -11.29
C PRO A 188 7.12 8.41 -12.36
N GLU A 189 7.20 7.96 -13.61
CA GLU A 189 6.38 8.46 -14.71
C GLU A 189 4.90 8.09 -14.50
N LEU A 190 4.63 6.90 -13.96
CA LEU A 190 3.28 6.50 -13.56
C LEU A 190 2.73 7.41 -12.45
N ALA A 191 3.57 7.81 -11.50
CA ALA A 191 3.20 8.77 -10.45
C ALA A 191 2.92 10.17 -10.99
N MET A 192 3.75 10.66 -11.91
CA MET A 192 3.49 11.93 -12.60
C MET A 192 2.18 11.89 -13.39
N ARG A 193 1.94 10.80 -14.12
CA ARG A 193 0.69 10.60 -14.87
C ARG A 193 -0.54 10.56 -13.97
N PHE A 194 -0.45 9.82 -12.86
CA PHE A 194 -1.54 9.77 -11.87
C PHE A 194 -1.85 11.15 -11.30
N HIS A 195 -0.82 11.92 -10.91
CA HIS A 195 -1.01 13.28 -10.40
C HIS A 195 -1.64 14.21 -11.44
N GLN A 196 -1.15 14.17 -12.68
CA GLN A 196 -1.70 14.99 -13.77
C GLN A 196 -3.20 14.74 -13.94
N LEU A 197 -3.58 13.46 -14.07
CA LEU A 197 -4.99 13.08 -14.23
C LEU A 197 -5.83 13.39 -12.98
N LEU A 198 -5.24 13.32 -11.78
CA LEU A 198 -5.92 13.69 -10.53
C LEU A 198 -6.16 15.21 -10.45
N SER A 199 -5.20 16.01 -10.92
CA SER A 199 -5.31 17.47 -10.94
C SER A 199 -6.41 17.98 -11.87
N GLU A 200 -6.75 17.21 -12.92
CA GLU A 200 -7.91 17.48 -13.76
C GLU A 200 -9.23 17.34 -12.97
N ARG A 201 -9.25 16.52 -11.90
CA ARG A 201 -10.44 16.28 -11.07
C ARG A 201 -10.48 17.17 -9.84
N LEU A 202 -9.31 17.65 -9.41
CA LEU A 202 -9.15 18.58 -8.29
C LEU A 202 -8.41 19.85 -8.77
N PRO A 203 -9.12 20.79 -9.42
CA PRO A 203 -8.52 22.06 -9.82
C PRO A 203 -7.89 22.79 -8.62
N GLY A 204 -6.65 23.25 -8.78
CA GLY A 204 -5.89 23.92 -7.71
C GLY A 204 -4.94 23.02 -6.93
N MET A 205 -4.83 21.72 -7.27
CA MET A 205 -3.81 20.85 -6.71
C MET A 205 -2.40 21.37 -7.06
N PRO A 206 -1.45 21.42 -6.10
CA PRO A 206 -0.09 21.88 -6.39
C PRO A 206 0.59 21.00 -7.43
N ALA A 207 1.31 21.63 -8.38
CA ALA A 207 2.09 20.90 -9.37
C ALA A 207 3.20 20.08 -8.68
N LEU A 208 3.42 18.84 -9.14
CA LEU A 208 4.60 18.09 -8.74
C LEU A 208 5.85 18.62 -9.43
N ALA A 209 6.95 18.63 -8.70
CA ALA A 209 8.25 18.85 -9.31
C ALA A 209 8.53 17.76 -10.35
N ALA A 210 9.07 18.15 -11.50
CA ALA A 210 9.47 17.19 -12.53
C ALA A 210 10.48 16.18 -11.95
N VAL A 211 10.33 14.91 -12.31
CA VAL A 211 11.25 13.84 -11.90
C VAL A 211 12.64 14.18 -12.47
N ARG A 212 13.59 14.46 -11.58
CA ARG A 212 15.00 14.55 -11.93
C ARG A 212 15.58 13.14 -11.82
N GLN A 213 16.13 12.61 -12.90
CA GLN A 213 16.94 11.41 -12.84
C GLN A 213 18.20 11.73 -12.03
N ALA A 214 18.23 11.29 -10.77
CA ALA A 214 19.47 11.21 -10.01
C ALA A 214 20.09 9.84 -10.28
N PRO A 215 21.42 9.73 -10.39
CA PRO A 215 22.06 8.42 -10.38
C PRO A 215 21.59 7.66 -9.13
N GLN A 216 21.11 6.43 -9.34
CA GLN A 216 20.72 5.57 -8.24
C GLN A 216 21.96 5.29 -7.40
N LEU A 217 22.02 5.87 -6.21
CA LEU A 217 23.06 5.52 -5.24
C LEU A 217 22.92 4.04 -4.94
N SER A 218 23.92 3.25 -5.37
CA SER A 218 24.08 1.88 -4.90
C SER A 218 24.16 1.93 -3.38
N LEU A 219 23.31 1.18 -2.68
CA LEU A 219 23.45 0.95 -1.24
C LEU A 219 24.50 -0.13 -0.92
N LEU A 220 25.37 -0.41 -1.89
CA LEU A 220 26.53 -1.29 -1.76
C LEU A 220 27.75 -0.46 -2.16
N ASP A 221 28.34 0.18 -1.15
CA ASP A 221 29.77 0.49 -1.05
C ASP A 221 30.24 -0.05 0.30
#